data_AF-A0A844EGF6-F1
#
_entry.id   AF-A0A844EGF6-F1
#
_cell.length_a   1.000
_cell.length_b   1.000
_cell.length_c   1.000
_cell.angle_alpha   90.00
_cell.angle_beta   90.00
_cell.angle_gamma   90.00
#
_symmetry.space_group_name_H-M   'P 1'
#
loop_
_entity.id
_entity.type
_entity.pdbx_description
1 polymer ?
#
loop_
_entity_poly.entity_id
_entity_poly.type
_entity_poly.pdbx_seq_one_letter_code
_entity_poly.pdbx_strand_id
1 'polypeptide(L)'
;NVWTTLMVSIMVFSGGAQFLIASLLATNAPMLSVILMMFFLELRYALLGSSLSKYLHGESLGFTALFAASMNDENYALNYLKFSTDKKFTPREALHVEHMTLVFWTISNIIGSLIGSAINIDLTIVHFALTALFIYMI
;
A
#
# COMPACT_ATOMS: atom_id res chain seq x y z
N ASN A 1 -16.83 2.13 -11.37
CA ASN A 1 -16.51 3.06 -12.47
C ASN A 1 -14.99 3.05 -12.63
N VAL A 2 -14.43 2.82 -13.81
CA VAL A 2 -12.97 2.52 -13.96
C VAL A 2 -12.09 3.67 -13.46
N TRP A 3 -12.56 4.91 -13.60
CA TRP A 3 -11.89 6.12 -13.12
C TRP A 3 -11.74 6.19 -11.60
N THR A 4 -12.76 5.78 -10.83
CA THR A 4 -12.69 5.77 -9.37
C THR A 4 -11.72 4.70 -8.88
N THR A 5 -11.65 3.55 -9.55
CA THR A 5 -10.69 2.51 -9.24
C THR A 5 -9.25 2.99 -9.48
N LEU A 6 -8.99 3.66 -10.61
CA LEU A 6 -7.68 4.24 -10.90
C LEU A 6 -7.24 5.28 -9.86
N MET A 7 -8.15 6.18 -9.46
CA MET A 7 -7.86 7.18 -8.43
C MET A 7 -7.59 6.53 -7.06
N VAL A 8 -8.38 5.53 -6.66
CA VAL A 8 -8.18 4.83 -5.39
C VAL A 8 -6.91 3.99 -5.41
N SER A 9 -6.55 3.34 -6.53
CA SER A 9 -5.31 2.55 -6.62
C SER A 9 -4.05 3.41 -6.56
N ILE A 10 -4.10 4.65 -7.05
CA ILE A 10 -2.98 5.60 -7.00
C ILE A 10 -2.94 6.31 -5.64
N MET A 11 -4.08 6.70 -5.08
CA MET A 11 -4.15 7.45 -3.80
C MET A 11 -4.04 6.54 -2.58
N VAL A 12 -4.52 5.30 -2.68
CA VAL A 12 -4.51 4.31 -1.60
C VAL A 12 -3.60 3.18 -2.03
N PHE A 13 -2.29 3.43 -1.90
CA PHE A 13 -1.25 2.44 -2.12
C PHE A 13 -1.09 1.53 -0.88
N SER A 14 -2.20 0.94 -0.44
CA SER A 14 -2.26 -0.02 0.65
C SER A 14 -3.40 -1.00 0.38
N GLY A 15 -3.06 -2.28 0.19
CA GLY A 15 -4.05 -3.34 0.03
C GLY A 15 -4.97 -3.45 1.25
N GLY A 16 -4.39 -3.36 2.45
CA GLY A 16 -5.14 -3.41 3.71
C GLY A 16 -6.18 -2.30 3.83
N ALA A 17 -5.82 -1.06 3.49
CA ALA A 17 -6.77 0.06 3.49
C ALA A 17 -7.88 -0.12 2.46
N GLN A 18 -7.58 -0.58 1.25
CA GLN A 18 -8.60 -0.79 0.21
C GLN A 18 -9.68 -1.79 0.67
N PHE A 19 -9.28 -2.89 1.31
CA PHE A 19 -10.21 -3.87 1.84
C PHE A 19 -11.01 -3.36 3.04
N LEU A 20 -10.36 -2.63 3.95
CA LEU A 20 -11.03 -2.01 5.09
C LEU A 20 -12.09 -1.00 4.63
N ILE A 21 -11.75 -0.14 3.67
CA ILE A 21 -12.68 0.83 3.08
C ILE A 21 -13.85 0.09 2.41
N ALA A 22 -13.58 -0.94 1.59
CA ALA A 22 -14.62 -1.70 0.92
C ALA A 22 -15.60 -2.36 1.92
N SER A 23 -15.08 -2.95 3.00
CA SER A 23 -15.90 -3.56 4.06
C SER A 23 -16.76 -2.55 4.81
N LEU A 24 -16.22 -1.38 5.14
CA LEU A 24 -16.95 -0.34 5.86
C LEU A 24 -18.00 0.35 4.98
N LEU A 25 -17.70 0.56 3.70
CA LEU A 25 -18.68 1.08 2.75
C LEU A 25 -19.82 0.07 2.52
N ALA A 26 -19.53 -1.23 2.47
CA ALA A 26 -20.56 -2.28 2.35
C ALA A 26 -21.52 -2.32 3.55
N THR A 27 -21.05 -1.93 4.73
CA THR A 27 -21.86 -1.88 5.96
C THR A 27 -22.53 -0.52 6.18
N ASN A 28 -22.46 0.41 5.22
CA ASN A 28 -22.95 1.79 5.32
C ASN A 28 -22.40 2.53 6.56
N ALA A 29 -21.13 2.27 6.92
CA ALA A 29 -20.51 2.93 8.05
C ALA A 29 -20.38 4.45 7.83
N PRO A 30 -20.48 5.27 8.89
CA PRO A 30 -20.24 6.71 8.79
C PRO A 30 -18.85 7.01 8.23
N MET A 31 -18.74 8.00 7.33
CA MET A 31 -17.47 8.37 6.70
C MET A 31 -16.37 8.72 7.71
N LEU A 32 -16.74 9.32 8.85
CA LEU A 32 -15.81 9.63 9.93
C LEU A 32 -15.16 8.35 10.51
N SER A 33 -15.92 7.26 10.66
CA SER A 33 -15.41 5.97 11.13
C SER A 33 -14.45 5.35 10.12
N VAL A 34 -14.73 5.48 8.81
CA VAL A 34 -13.83 5.02 7.74
C VAL A 34 -12.48 5.73 7.82
N ILE A 35 -12.50 7.06 7.94
CA ILE A 35 -11.29 7.88 8.02
C ILE A 35 -10.49 7.53 9.28
N LEU A 36 -11.15 7.41 10.45
CA LEU A 36 -10.47 7.07 11.69
C LEU A 36 -9.86 5.67 11.66
N MET A 37 -10.60 4.66 11.19
CA MET A 37 -10.06 3.30 11.07
C MET A 37 -8.89 3.23 10.09
N MET A 38 -8.99 3.91 8.93
CA MET A 38 -7.88 4.01 7.99
C MET A 38 -6.66 4.68 8.64
N PHE A 39 -6.86 5.79 9.34
CA PHE A 39 -5.79 6.50 10.04
C PHE A 39 -5.10 5.59 11.05
N PHE A 40 -5.86 4.90 11.92
CA PHE A 40 -5.28 4.00 12.92
C PHE A 40 -4.61 2.78 12.31
N LEU A 41 -5.14 2.22 11.23
CA LEU A 41 -4.52 1.11 10.51
C LEU A 41 -3.15 1.51 9.95
N GLU A 42 -3.06 2.71 9.36
CA GLU A 42 -1.87 3.17 8.65
C GLU A 42 -0.86 3.95 9.51
N LEU A 43 -1.14 4.16 10.80
CA LEU A 43 -0.16 4.67 11.76
C LEU A 43 1.14 3.86 11.77
N ARG A 44 1.08 2.58 11.39
CA ARG A 44 2.26 1.73 11.19
C ARG A 44 3.26 2.35 10.23
N TYR A 45 2.83 3.02 9.15
CA TYR A 45 3.75 3.67 8.22
C TYR A 45 4.54 4.81 8.85
N ALA A 46 4.00 5.49 9.87
CA ALA A 46 4.77 6.48 10.63
C ALA A 46 5.90 5.82 11.43
N LEU A 47 5.66 4.64 12.02
CA LEU A 47 6.68 3.86 12.74
C LEU A 47 7.73 3.28 11.79
N LEU A 48 7.30 2.73 10.65
CA LEU A 48 8.17 2.20 9.61
C LEU A 48 9.04 3.31 8.99
N GLY A 49 8.45 4.46 8.69
CA GLY A 49 9.20 5.64 8.20
C GLY A 49 10.21 6.15 9.21
N SER A 50 9.86 6.16 10.50
CA SER A 50 10.81 6.51 11.56
C SER A 50 12.01 5.54 11.60
N SER A 51 11.82 4.25 11.34
CA SER A 51 12.92 3.27 11.37
C SER A 51 13.86 3.40 10.16
N LEU A 52 13.34 3.81 9.00
CA LEU A 52 14.12 4.07 7.77
C LEU A 52 14.76 5.46 7.75
N SER A 53 14.28 6.41 8.56
CA SER A 53 14.80 7.79 8.61
C SER A 53 16.33 7.87 8.80
N LYS A 54 16.91 6.92 9.56
CA LYS A 54 18.37 6.82 9.77
C LYS A 54 19.18 6.55 8.48
N TYR A 55 18.57 5.92 7.48
CA TYR A 55 19.20 5.62 6.19
C TYR A 55 18.98 6.72 5.15
N LEU A 56 18.02 7.63 5.39
CA LEU A 56 17.71 8.79 4.54
C LEU A 56 18.43 10.07 5.02
N HIS A 57 19.37 9.93 5.95
CA HIS A 57 20.06 11.07 6.57
C HIS A 57 20.94 11.80 5.55
N GLY A 58 20.62 13.06 5.27
CA GLY A 58 21.31 13.89 4.26
C GLY A 58 20.53 14.15 2.98
N GLU A 59 19.36 13.53 2.80
CA GLU A 59 18.46 13.79 1.67
C GLU A 59 17.55 15.01 1.92
N SER A 60 17.04 15.61 0.83
CA SER A 60 16.13 16.75 0.92
C SER A 60 14.78 16.37 1.56
N LEU A 61 14.14 17.31 2.26
CA LEU A 61 12.80 17.11 2.82
C LEU A 61 11.77 16.67 1.76
N GLY A 62 11.87 17.19 0.54
CA GLY A 62 11.00 16.79 -0.57
C GLY A 62 11.21 15.34 -1.00
N PHE A 63 12.46 14.87 -1.00
CA PHE A 63 12.78 13.46 -1.29
C PHE A 63 12.23 12.54 -0.20
N THR A 64 12.46 12.87 1.07
CA THR A 64 11.97 12.08 2.20
C THR A 64 10.44 12.04 2.25
N ALA A 65 9.77 13.15 1.93
CA ALA A 65 8.31 13.20 1.86
C ALA A 65 7.76 12.34 0.71
N LEU A 66 8.41 12.37 -0.46
CA LEU A 66 8.02 11.54 -1.60
C LEU A 66 8.20 10.05 -1.28
N PHE A 67 9.37 9.67 -0.76
CA PHE A 67 9.70 8.31 -0.35
C PHE A 67 8.71 7.79 0.71
N ALA A 68 8.41 8.59 1.72
CA ALA A 68 7.42 8.23 2.74
C ALA A 68 6.01 8.04 2.16
N ALA A 69 5.64 8.81 1.12
CA ALA A 69 4.34 8.70 0.48
C ALA A 69 4.21 7.49 -0.46
N SER A 70 5.31 7.00 -1.04
CA SER A 70 5.35 5.82 -1.92
C SER A 70 5.65 4.50 -1.19
N MET A 71 5.77 4.54 0.13
CA MET A 71 6.13 3.38 0.93
C MET A 71 4.92 2.48 1.23
N ASN A 72 5.13 1.18 1.08
CA ASN A 72 4.21 0.12 1.55
C ASN A 72 4.99 -0.93 2.36
N ASP A 73 4.29 -1.94 2.88
CA ASP A 73 4.89 -2.94 3.78
C ASP A 73 5.97 -3.79 3.05
N GLU A 74 5.74 -4.12 1.78
CA GLU A 74 6.65 -4.93 0.97
C GLU A 74 7.92 -4.15 0.60
N ASN A 75 7.77 -2.91 0.15
CA ASN A 75 8.87 -2.02 -0.18
C ASN A 75 9.67 -1.69 1.07
N TYR A 76 9.01 -1.46 2.21
CA TYR A 76 9.68 -1.30 3.51
C TYR A 76 10.56 -2.51 3.82
N ALA A 77 10.01 -3.73 3.75
CA ALA A 77 10.76 -4.95 4.07
C ALA A 77 11.96 -5.14 3.15
N LEU A 78 11.78 -4.93 1.84
CA LEU A 78 12.84 -5.01 0.84
C LEU A 78 13.92 -3.94 1.05
N ASN A 79 13.52 -2.67 1.21
CA ASN A 79 14.45 -1.56 1.41
C ASN A 79 15.20 -1.71 2.74
N TYR A 80 14.52 -2.08 3.82
CA TYR A 80 15.14 -2.31 5.13
C TYR A 80 16.19 -3.43 5.08
N LEU A 81 15.86 -4.56 4.45
CA LEU A 81 16.80 -5.67 4.26
C LEU A 81 18.01 -5.22 3.43
N LYS A 82 17.77 -4.51 2.32
CA LYS A 82 18.84 -4.04 1.43
C LYS A 82 19.76 -3.03 2.11
N PHE A 83 19.21 -2.07 2.85
CA PHE A 83 19.99 -1.13 3.67
C PHE A 83 20.79 -1.83 4.77
N SER A 84 20.27 -2.93 5.32
CA SER A 84 20.98 -3.71 6.35
C SER A 84 22.09 -4.60 5.79
N THR A 85 21.94 -5.13 4.58
CA THR A 85 22.88 -6.08 3.97
C THR A 85 23.92 -5.41 3.07
N ASP A 86 23.55 -4.33 2.37
CA ASP A 86 24.40 -3.66 1.39
C ASP A 86 24.63 -2.19 1.76
N LYS A 87 25.87 -1.86 2.14
CA LYS A 87 26.28 -0.50 2.51
C LYS A 87 26.41 0.46 1.32
N LYS A 88 26.39 -0.05 0.08
CA LYS A 88 26.43 0.78 -1.14
C LYS A 88 25.04 1.17 -1.63
N PHE A 89 23.99 0.57 -1.08
CA PHE A 89 22.63 0.83 -1.49
C PHE A 89 22.24 2.27 -1.12
N THR A 90 21.79 3.02 -2.13
CA THR A 90 21.48 4.44 -2.00
C THR A 90 19.99 4.69 -1.85
N PRO A 91 19.57 5.77 -1.17
CA PRO A 91 18.16 6.18 -1.10
C PRO A 91 17.47 6.29 -2.47
N ARG A 92 18.19 6.71 -3.51
CA ARG A 92 17.66 6.81 -4.88
C ARG A 92 17.31 5.46 -5.48
N GLU A 93 18.11 4.43 -5.22
CA GLU A 93 17.79 3.06 -5.66
C GLU A 93 16.57 2.52 -4.93
N ALA A 94 16.42 2.84 -3.64
CA ALA A 94 15.24 2.51 -2.85
C ALA A 94 13.97 3.16 -3.44
N LEU A 95 14.05 4.44 -3.84
CA LEU A 95 12.94 5.14 -4.50
C LEU A 95 12.58 4.50 -5.87
N HIS A 96 13.57 4.04 -6.63
CA HIS A 96 13.30 3.34 -7.89
C HIS A 96 12.53 2.03 -7.68
N VAL A 97 12.87 1.26 -6.63
CA VAL A 97 12.12 0.06 -6.26
C VAL A 97 10.67 0.42 -5.96
N GLU A 98 10.45 1.48 -5.17
CA GLU A 98 9.09 1.93 -4.83
C GLU A 98 8.26 2.30 -6.05
N HIS A 99 8.83 3.09 -6.96
CA HIS A 99 8.16 3.46 -8.20
C HIS A 99 7.83 2.25 -9.09
N MET A 100 8.73 1.27 -9.18
CA MET A 100 8.47 0.05 -9.95
C MET A 100 7.33 -0.75 -9.33
N THR A 101 7.32 -0.94 -8.01
CA THR A 101 6.22 -1.62 -7.32
C THR A 101 4.90 -0.88 -7.53
N LEU A 102 4.88 0.46 -7.46
CA LEU A 102 3.68 1.27 -7.70
C LEU A 102 3.11 1.07 -9.12
N VAL A 103 3.99 1.01 -10.13
CA VAL A 103 3.58 0.74 -11.52
C VAL A 103 2.99 -0.66 -11.64
N PHE A 104 3.65 -1.68 -11.12
CA PHE A 104 3.14 -3.06 -11.14
C PHE A 104 1.81 -3.21 -10.40
N TRP A 105 1.67 -2.56 -9.25
CA TRP A 105 0.45 -2.51 -8.46
C TRP A 105 -0.70 -1.87 -9.23
N THR A 106 -0.45 -0.72 -9.87
CA THR A 106 -1.46 0.01 -10.66
C THR A 106 -1.92 -0.84 -11.84
N ILE A 107 -0.99 -1.46 -12.57
CA ILE A 107 -1.31 -2.35 -13.69
C ILE A 107 -2.13 -3.55 -13.22
N SER A 108 -1.73 -4.17 -12.12
CA SER A 108 -2.43 -5.33 -11.55
C SER A 108 -3.85 -4.98 -11.12
N ASN A 109 -4.06 -3.82 -10.50
CA ASN A 109 -5.39 -3.32 -10.13
C ASN A 109 -6.27 -3.04 -11.35
N ILE A 110 -5.72 -2.45 -12.41
CA ILE A 110 -6.46 -2.20 -13.65
C ILE A 110 -6.89 -3.53 -14.29
N ILE A 111 -5.97 -4.49 -14.41
CA ILE A 111 -6.26 -5.82 -14.96
C ILE A 111 -7.32 -6.52 -14.10
N GLY A 112 -7.14 -6.53 -12.78
CA GLY A 112 -8.10 -7.12 -11.84
C GLY A 112 -9.48 -6.48 -11.92
N SER A 113 -9.56 -5.15 -12.05
CA SER A 113 -10.83 -4.44 -12.23
C SER A 113 -11.51 -4.76 -13.55
N LEU A 114 -10.76 -4.91 -14.65
CA LEU A 114 -11.32 -5.29 -15.96
C LEU A 114 -11.88 -6.71 -15.93
N ILE A 115 -11.11 -7.66 -15.38
CA ILE A 115 -11.55 -9.06 -15.24
C ILE A 115 -12.75 -9.15 -14.28
N GLY A 116 -12.70 -8.48 -13.14
CA GLY A 116 -13.78 -8.45 -12.16
C GLY A 116 -15.07 -7.77 -12.67
N SER A 117 -14.97 -6.89 -13.68
CA SER A 117 -16.15 -6.32 -14.34
C SER A 117 -16.76 -7.26 -15.39
N ALA A 118 -15.98 -8.21 -15.90
CA ALA A 118 -16.42 -9.18 -16.90
C ALA A 118 -17.00 -10.47 -16.28
N ILE A 119 -16.72 -10.74 -15.00
CA ILE A 119 -17.11 -11.96 -14.29
C ILE A 119 -17.91 -11.59 -13.04
N ASN A 120 -19.12 -12.14 -12.89
CA ASN A 120 -19.84 -12.08 -11.62
C ASN A 120 -19.19 -13.03 -10.62
N ILE A 121 -18.24 -12.51 -9.84
CA ILE A 121 -17.56 -13.26 -8.78
C ILE A 121 -18.40 -13.21 -7.52
N ASP A 122 -18.68 -14.37 -6.93
CA ASP A 122 -19.30 -14.47 -5.62
C ASP A 122 -18.36 -13.87 -4.56
N LEU A 123 -18.83 -12.80 -3.91
CA LEU A 123 -18.09 -12.04 -2.89
C LEU A 123 -17.72 -12.91 -1.67
N THR A 124 -18.35 -14.06 -1.49
CA THR A 124 -18.01 -15.03 -0.44
C THR A 124 -16.57 -15.53 -0.56
N ILE A 125 -16.06 -15.71 -1.78
CA ILE A 125 -14.67 -16.15 -2.04
C ILE A 125 -13.67 -15.04 -1.64
N VAL A 126 -14.06 -13.78 -1.77
CA VAL A 126 -13.22 -12.62 -1.41
C VAL A 126 -12.98 -12.59 0.10
N HIS A 127 -13.99 -12.87 0.92
CA HIS A 127 -13.82 -12.94 2.37
C HIS A 127 -12.84 -14.05 2.81
N PHE A 128 -12.86 -15.19 2.12
CA PHE A 128 -11.90 -16.28 2.34
C PHE A 128 -10.48 -15.90 1.93
N ALA A 129 -10.30 -15.35 0.71
CA ALA A 129 -9.00 -14.91 0.21
C ALA A 129 -8.38 -13.82 1.10
N LEU A 130 -9.21 -12.89 1.59
CA LEU A 130 -8.78 -11.85 2.52
C LEU A 130 -8.25 -12.44 3.83
N THR A 131 -9.02 -13.35 4.44
CA THR A 131 -8.63 -14.00 5.69
C THR A 131 -7.33 -14.79 5.52
N ALA A 132 -7.19 -15.52 4.41
CA ALA A 132 -5.98 -16.28 4.10
C ALA A 132 -4.74 -15.39 3.90
N LEU A 133 -4.90 -14.23 3.25
CA LEU A 133 -3.79 -13.29 3.01
C LEU A 133 -3.29 -12.66 4.32
N PHE A 134 -4.19 -12.27 5.23
CA PHE A 134 -3.80 -11.79 6.55
C PHE A 134 -3.13 -12.88 7.40
N ILE A 135 -3.60 -14.13 7.33
CA ILE A 135 -2.96 -15.25 8.02
C ILE A 135 -1.55 -15.50 7.50
N TYR A 136 -1.32 -15.40 6.19
CA TYR A 136 0.00 -15.61 5.59
C TYR A 136 1.00 -14.49 5.93
N MET A 137 0.51 -13.28 6.18
CA MET A 137 1.33 -12.10 6.49
C MET A 137 1.73 -12.02 7.98
N ILE A 138 1.08 -12.79 8.86
CA ILE A 138 1.43 -12.96 10.29
C ILE A 138 2.49 -14.05 10.44
#